data_AF-A0A2V1C3Z3-F1
#
_entry.id   AF-A0A2V1C3Z3-F1
#
_cell.length_a   1.000
_cell.length_b   1.000
_cell.length_c   1.000
_cell.angle_alpha   90.00
_cell.angle_beta   90.00
_cell.angle_gamma   90.00
#
_symmetry.space_group_name_H-M   'P 1'
#
loop_
_entity.id
_entity.type
_entity.pdbx_description
1 polymer ?
#
loop_
_entity_poly.entity_id
_entity_poly.type
_entity_poly.pdbx_seq_one_letter_code
_entity_poly.pdbx_strand_id
1 'polypeptide(L)'
;MSSPALTREKSNIPPDLLQQLTTLAKFKDRSHKTCHETHLPILKYTKSLSGVLLGDSMIERFLTTGSSTQIAQLPSSLNAGCGGDKISNLIYRLLIMLPYLPSDVKVWVLMMGTNDLGKKKAVKDEDVDAYGVLVRALCEVVPKSNVLVCGVFERKDVLDDCVRETNGKLRGMVERLGDRVRWLEPPRLEKELHLDDHVHLNGVGYEVWDGVLVENIREMLGQKEVLKDNDLWKDLDG
;
A
#
# COMPACT_ATOMS: atom_id res chain seq x y z
N MET A 1 -14.69 -4.62 25.61
CA MET A 1 -13.69 -3.61 25.26
C MET A 1 -14.31 -2.70 24.22
N SER A 2 -14.66 -1.48 24.59
CA SER A 2 -15.36 -0.55 23.71
C SER A 2 -14.42 0.00 22.64
N SER A 3 -14.88 0.01 21.39
CA SER A 3 -14.18 0.60 20.25
C SER A 3 -13.86 2.07 20.55
N PRO A 4 -12.64 2.56 20.27
CA PRO A 4 -12.37 3.98 20.43
C PRO A 4 -13.24 4.76 19.44
N ALA A 5 -14.06 5.66 19.96
CA ALA A 5 -14.81 6.59 19.13
C ALA A 5 -13.81 7.43 18.33
N LEU A 6 -13.83 7.31 17.00
CA LEU A 6 -13.13 8.23 16.11
C LEU A 6 -13.66 9.64 16.42
N THR A 7 -12.81 10.50 16.99
CA THR A 7 -13.13 11.92 17.10
C THR A 7 -13.20 12.48 15.68
N ARG A 8 -14.40 12.96 15.30
CA ARG A 8 -14.84 13.38 13.96
C ARG A 8 -13.97 14.45 13.27
N GLU A 9 -13.02 15.06 13.96
CA GLU A 9 -12.41 16.33 13.52
C GLU A 9 -11.17 16.20 12.64
N LYS A 10 -10.68 14.98 12.32
CA LYS A 10 -9.43 14.82 11.56
C LYS A 10 -9.51 14.06 10.23
N SER A 11 -10.59 13.35 9.93
CA SER A 11 -10.68 12.64 8.65
C SER A 11 -11.64 13.37 7.71
N ASN A 12 -11.15 13.77 6.54
CA ASN A 12 -11.96 14.25 5.41
C ASN A 12 -12.87 13.16 4.81
N ILE A 13 -12.88 11.94 5.39
CA ILE A 13 -13.68 10.81 4.92
C ILE A 13 -15.19 11.10 5.13
N PRO A 14 -16.01 11.04 4.07
CA PRO A 14 -17.45 11.15 4.17
C PRO A 14 -18.08 10.09 5.12
N PRO A 15 -19.14 10.42 5.88
CA PRO A 15 -19.73 9.50 6.86
C PRO A 15 -20.16 8.14 6.30
N ASP A 16 -20.68 8.11 5.07
CA ASP A 16 -21.09 6.88 4.37
C ASP A 16 -19.88 6.00 4.02
N LEU A 17 -18.77 6.63 3.62
CA LEU A 17 -17.52 5.93 3.33
C LEU A 17 -16.89 5.39 4.62
N LEU A 18 -16.93 6.16 5.71
CA LEU A 18 -16.48 5.70 7.02
C LEU A 18 -17.30 4.51 7.53
N GLN A 19 -18.62 4.51 7.28
CA GLN A 19 -19.48 3.38 7.60
C GLN A 19 -19.13 2.14 6.77
N GLN A 20 -18.86 2.28 5.47
CA GLN A 20 -18.41 1.17 4.62
C GLN A 20 -17.10 0.57 5.14
N LEU A 21 -16.10 1.41 5.44
CA LEU A 21 -14.82 0.96 6.02
C LEU A 21 -15.04 0.19 7.33
N THR A 22 -15.88 0.73 8.22
CA THR A 22 -16.18 0.09 9.52
C THR A 22 -16.81 -1.28 9.35
N THR A 23 -17.73 -1.45 8.39
CA THR A 23 -18.37 -2.74 8.09
C THR A 23 -17.39 -3.74 7.49
N LEU A 24 -16.45 -3.29 6.66
CA LEU A 24 -15.48 -4.15 5.96
C LEU A 24 -14.26 -4.51 6.81
N ALA A 25 -13.97 -3.72 7.85
CA ALA A 25 -12.84 -3.91 8.73
C ALA A 25 -12.89 -5.26 9.46
N LYS A 26 -11.83 -6.06 9.33
CA LYS A 26 -11.70 -7.34 10.07
C LYS A 26 -10.49 -7.30 10.99
N PHE A 27 -10.76 -7.49 12.28
CA PHE A 27 -9.72 -7.66 13.29
C PHE A 27 -8.86 -8.90 12.99
N LYS A 28 -7.56 -8.76 13.23
CA LYS A 28 -6.60 -9.87 13.28
C LYS A 28 -5.52 -9.48 14.29
N ASP A 29 -5.18 -10.39 15.19
CA ASP A 29 -4.28 -10.12 16.32
C ASP A 29 -2.93 -9.54 15.87
N ARG A 30 -2.29 -10.15 14.86
CA ARG A 30 -1.04 -9.63 14.29
C ARG A 30 -1.19 -8.22 13.72
N SER A 31 -2.28 -7.95 12.98
CA SER A 31 -2.53 -6.63 12.39
C SER A 31 -2.75 -5.57 13.48
N HIS A 32 -3.48 -5.92 14.54
CA HIS A 32 -3.69 -5.05 15.68
C HIS A 32 -2.37 -4.72 16.40
N LYS A 33 -1.59 -5.75 16.77
CA LYS A 33 -0.29 -5.58 17.44
C LYS A 33 0.66 -4.73 16.60
N THR A 34 0.87 -5.08 15.33
CA THR A 34 1.76 -4.32 14.43
C THR A 34 1.32 -2.86 14.30
N CYS A 35 0.01 -2.61 14.19
CA CYS A 35 -0.50 -1.24 14.14
C CYS A 35 -0.22 -0.46 15.43
N HIS A 36 -0.50 -1.05 16.59
CA HIS A 36 -0.37 -0.38 17.89
C HIS A 36 1.08 -0.25 18.38
N GLU A 37 1.92 -1.24 18.10
CA GLU A 37 3.29 -1.35 18.60
C GLU A 37 4.33 -0.77 17.63
N THR A 38 4.00 -0.67 16.33
CA THR A 38 4.94 -0.20 15.30
C THR A 38 4.45 1.05 14.57
N HIS A 39 3.27 1.02 13.95
CA HIS A 39 2.82 2.13 13.10
C HIS A 39 2.38 3.36 13.90
N LEU A 40 1.54 3.18 14.92
CA LEU A 40 1.03 4.28 15.74
C LEU A 40 2.12 5.05 16.49
N PRO A 41 3.15 4.42 17.08
CA PRO A 41 4.25 5.16 17.68
C PRO A 41 4.92 6.11 16.68
N ILE A 42 5.17 5.68 15.45
CA ILE A 42 5.74 6.55 14.41
C ILE A 42 4.78 7.70 14.11
N LEU A 43 3.52 7.39 13.75
CA LEU A 43 2.52 8.40 13.40
C LEU A 43 2.24 9.44 14.50
N LYS A 44 2.31 9.06 15.77
CA LYS A 44 2.09 9.98 16.89
C LYS A 44 3.17 11.05 17.02
N TYR A 45 4.39 10.77 16.59
CA TYR A 45 5.52 11.69 16.71
C TYR A 45 5.93 12.30 15.36
N THR A 46 5.41 11.78 14.26
CA THR A 46 5.66 12.31 12.92
C THR A 46 4.69 13.43 12.58
N LYS A 47 5.22 14.63 12.32
CA LYS A 47 4.41 15.80 11.94
C LYS A 47 4.10 15.89 10.45
N SER A 48 4.97 15.30 9.63
CA SER A 48 4.94 15.39 8.17
C SER A 48 5.35 14.05 7.58
N LEU A 49 4.62 13.58 6.56
CA LEU A 49 4.99 12.40 5.79
C LEU A 49 4.87 12.72 4.31
N SER A 50 5.93 12.50 3.54
CA SER A 50 5.89 12.62 2.07
C SER A 50 5.32 11.36 1.42
N GLY A 51 5.51 10.20 2.03
CA GLY A 51 5.02 8.92 1.50
C GLY A 51 4.48 7.99 2.57
N VAL A 52 3.41 7.26 2.27
CA VAL A 52 2.92 6.16 3.11
C VAL A 52 2.77 4.91 2.26
N LEU A 53 3.54 3.87 2.60
CA LEU A 53 3.48 2.57 1.97
C LEU A 53 2.54 1.68 2.78
N LEU A 54 1.46 1.22 2.17
CA LEU A 54 0.44 0.37 2.77
C LEU A 54 0.46 -0.99 2.08
N GLY A 55 0.56 -2.06 2.86
CA GLY A 55 0.46 -3.38 2.28
C GLY A 55 0.55 -4.53 3.27
N ASP A 56 0.84 -5.69 2.71
CA ASP A 56 1.09 -6.93 3.41
C ASP A 56 2.60 -7.16 3.65
N SER A 57 3.05 -8.42 3.60
CA SER A 57 4.46 -8.76 3.78
C SER A 57 5.36 -8.20 2.67
N MET A 58 4.85 -7.95 1.46
CA MET A 58 5.65 -7.39 0.38
C MET A 58 6.13 -5.98 0.71
N ILE A 59 5.24 -5.16 1.27
CA ILE A 59 5.60 -3.82 1.75
C ILE A 59 6.41 -3.92 3.04
N GLU A 60 6.00 -4.76 4.01
CA GLU A 60 6.72 -4.93 5.29
C GLU A 60 8.22 -5.27 5.08
N ARG A 61 8.53 -6.12 4.10
CA ARG A 61 9.89 -6.59 3.82
C ARG A 61 10.79 -5.56 3.12
N PHE A 62 10.30 -4.37 2.76
CA PHE A 62 11.19 -3.23 2.51
C PHE A 62 12.00 -2.84 3.75
N LEU A 63 11.55 -3.17 4.97
CA LEU A 63 12.32 -2.96 6.19
C LEU A 63 13.45 -3.99 6.39
N THR A 64 13.44 -5.07 5.61
CA THR A 64 14.41 -6.18 5.74
C THR A 64 15.08 -6.47 4.40
N THR A 65 14.55 -7.40 3.61
CA THR A 65 15.12 -7.84 2.33
C THR A 65 15.29 -6.67 1.35
N GLY A 66 14.36 -5.73 1.33
CA GLY A 66 14.40 -4.55 0.46
C GLY A 66 15.03 -3.30 1.10
N SER A 67 15.71 -3.40 2.24
CA SER A 67 16.17 -2.21 3.01
C SER A 67 17.19 -1.32 2.28
N SER A 68 17.89 -1.86 1.28
CA SER A 68 18.82 -1.11 0.42
C SER A 68 18.14 -0.39 -0.75
N THR A 69 16.84 -0.61 -0.97
CA THR A 69 16.10 0.01 -2.08
C THR A 69 15.85 1.49 -1.84
N GLN A 70 15.67 2.25 -2.90
CA GLN A 70 15.39 3.69 -2.80
C GLN A 70 14.06 3.92 -2.10
N ILE A 71 13.02 3.13 -2.39
CA ILE A 71 11.71 3.29 -1.78
C ILE A 71 11.73 3.02 -0.27
N ALA A 72 12.56 2.08 0.20
CA ALA A 72 12.76 1.84 1.64
C ALA A 72 13.45 3.02 2.34
N GLN A 73 14.18 3.84 1.58
CA GLN A 73 14.92 5.01 2.05
C GLN A 73 14.22 6.33 1.70
N LEU A 74 12.98 6.27 1.20
CA LEU A 74 12.16 7.44 0.89
C LEU A 74 12.10 8.35 2.14
N PRO A 75 12.62 9.58 2.09
CA PRO A 75 12.63 10.47 3.24
C PRO A 75 11.23 10.80 3.71
N SER A 76 11.10 10.96 5.01
CA SER A 76 9.82 11.30 5.63
C SER A 76 8.70 10.34 5.20
N SER A 77 9.00 9.05 5.09
CA SER A 77 8.02 8.02 4.72
C SER A 77 7.70 7.07 5.86
N LEU A 78 6.51 6.46 5.76
CA LEU A 78 6.08 5.39 6.66
C LEU A 78 5.89 4.10 5.87
N ASN A 79 6.62 3.06 6.26
CA ASN A 79 6.27 1.70 5.93
C ASN A 79 5.21 1.18 6.91
N ALA A 80 4.00 1.00 6.44
CA ALA A 80 2.87 0.45 7.19
C ALA A 80 2.42 -0.92 6.63
N GLY A 81 3.38 -1.73 6.18
CA GLY A 81 3.20 -3.12 5.80
C GLY A 81 2.97 -4.04 7.01
N CYS A 82 2.15 -5.08 6.84
CA CYS A 82 1.93 -6.08 7.88
C CYS A 82 1.71 -7.48 7.29
N GLY A 83 2.62 -8.40 7.59
CA GLY A 83 2.64 -9.72 6.98
C GLY A 83 1.36 -10.53 7.18
N GLY A 84 0.90 -11.12 6.07
CA GLY A 84 -0.30 -11.95 6.01
C GLY A 84 -1.61 -11.16 6.10
N ASP A 85 -1.58 -9.83 6.09
CA ASP A 85 -2.81 -9.04 6.02
C ASP A 85 -3.56 -9.28 4.72
N LYS A 86 -4.88 -9.36 4.85
CA LYS A 86 -5.84 -9.25 3.77
C LYS A 86 -6.31 -7.81 3.62
N ILE A 87 -6.99 -7.50 2.53
CA ILE A 87 -7.57 -6.16 2.28
C ILE A 87 -8.38 -5.67 3.49
N SER A 88 -9.25 -6.52 4.03
CA SER A 88 -10.07 -6.22 5.23
C SER A 88 -9.26 -5.96 6.51
N ASN A 89 -8.07 -6.53 6.65
CA ASN A 89 -7.20 -6.27 7.79
C ASN A 89 -6.48 -4.92 7.65
N LEU A 90 -6.05 -4.55 6.44
CA LEU A 90 -5.53 -3.21 6.19
C LEU A 90 -6.61 -2.15 6.41
N ILE A 91 -7.86 -2.37 5.98
CA ILE A 91 -8.99 -1.46 6.27
C ILE A 91 -9.13 -1.26 7.79
N TYR A 92 -9.08 -2.34 8.56
CA TYR A 92 -9.11 -2.26 10.02
C TYR A 92 -7.97 -1.40 10.59
N ARG A 93 -6.73 -1.60 10.13
CA ARG A 93 -5.59 -0.77 10.58
C ARG A 93 -5.70 0.67 10.12
N LEU A 94 -6.17 0.92 8.91
CA LEU A 94 -6.36 2.27 8.39
C LEU A 94 -7.25 3.07 9.33
N LEU A 95 -8.41 2.53 9.73
CA LEU A 95 -9.33 3.17 10.69
C LEU A 95 -8.65 3.57 12.01
N ILE A 96 -7.72 2.75 12.51
CA ILE A 96 -6.95 3.03 13.72
C ILE A 96 -5.93 4.14 13.48
N MET A 97 -5.29 4.15 12.31
CA MET A 97 -4.27 5.13 11.94
C MET A 97 -4.85 6.49 11.56
N LEU A 98 -6.10 6.56 11.07
CA LEU A 98 -6.75 7.78 10.57
C LEU A 98 -6.52 9.04 11.44
N PRO A 99 -6.70 9.01 12.77
CA PRO A 99 -6.56 10.23 13.59
C PRO A 99 -5.13 10.77 13.69
N TYR A 100 -4.14 10.00 13.24
CA TYR A 100 -2.72 10.27 13.36
C TYR A 100 -2.02 10.47 12.02
N LEU A 101 -2.71 10.27 10.90
CA LEU A 101 -2.13 10.50 9.57
C LEU A 101 -1.93 12.00 9.34
N PRO A 102 -0.71 12.45 8.95
CA PRO A 102 -0.47 13.82 8.56
C PRO A 102 -1.29 14.22 7.34
N SER A 103 -1.64 15.51 7.26
CA SER A 103 -2.45 16.05 6.15
C SER A 103 -1.64 16.38 4.89
N ASP A 104 -0.32 16.19 4.93
CA ASP A 104 0.63 16.58 3.88
C ASP A 104 1.23 15.38 3.13
N VAL A 105 0.64 14.19 3.28
CA VAL A 105 0.98 13.01 2.46
C VAL A 105 0.93 13.36 0.98
N LYS A 106 2.07 13.26 0.30
CA LYS A 106 2.20 13.52 -1.14
C LYS A 106 1.80 12.28 -1.94
N VAL A 107 2.21 11.09 -1.51
CA VAL A 107 1.93 9.82 -2.20
C VAL A 107 1.58 8.67 -1.25
N TRP A 108 0.58 7.88 -1.63
CA TRP A 108 0.30 6.55 -1.08
C TRP A 108 0.82 5.49 -2.05
N VAL A 109 1.54 4.50 -1.53
CA VAL A 109 1.87 3.28 -2.30
C VAL A 109 1.09 2.14 -1.69
N LEU A 110 0.18 1.53 -2.45
CA LEU A 110 -0.69 0.46 -1.98
C LEU A 110 -0.40 -0.83 -2.73
N MET A 111 -0.05 -1.90 -2.01
CA MET A 111 0.01 -3.25 -2.56
C MET A 111 -0.72 -4.21 -1.62
N MET A 112 -1.84 -4.77 -2.07
CA MET A 112 -2.68 -5.68 -1.30
C MET A 112 -3.36 -6.71 -2.20
N GLY A 113 -3.76 -7.84 -1.61
CA GLY A 113 -4.60 -8.85 -2.25
C GLY A 113 -3.94 -10.22 -2.39
N THR A 114 -2.61 -10.33 -2.20
CA THR A 114 -1.92 -11.63 -2.36
C THR A 114 -2.39 -12.67 -1.34
N ASN A 115 -2.80 -12.23 -0.14
CA ASN A 115 -3.34 -13.10 0.92
C ASN A 115 -4.84 -13.37 0.78
N ASP A 116 -5.51 -12.72 -0.17
CA ASP A 116 -6.91 -12.96 -0.52
C ASP A 116 -7.05 -14.02 -1.63
N LEU A 117 -5.94 -14.35 -2.31
CA LEU A 117 -5.84 -15.44 -3.27
C LEU A 117 -6.03 -16.83 -2.60
N GLY A 118 -6.63 -17.75 -3.35
CA GLY A 118 -6.56 -19.18 -3.08
C GLY A 118 -5.67 -19.88 -4.12
N LYS A 119 -5.13 -21.07 -3.78
CA LYS A 119 -4.23 -21.84 -4.67
C LYS A 119 -4.69 -21.95 -6.14
N LYS A 120 -6.02 -22.04 -6.34
CA LYS A 120 -6.67 -22.13 -7.67
C LYS A 120 -7.85 -21.15 -7.80
N LYS A 121 -7.83 -20.05 -7.04
CA LYS A 121 -8.93 -19.07 -7.02
C LYS A 121 -8.36 -17.67 -6.99
N ALA A 122 -8.80 -16.84 -7.93
CA ALA A 122 -8.59 -15.41 -7.86
C ALA A 122 -9.33 -14.78 -6.67
N VAL A 123 -9.05 -13.51 -6.42
CA VAL A 123 -9.77 -12.71 -5.44
C VAL A 123 -11.28 -12.67 -5.76
N LYS A 124 -12.10 -12.66 -4.72
CA LYS A 124 -13.56 -12.58 -4.86
C LYS A 124 -13.99 -11.15 -5.18
N ASP A 125 -15.13 -11.01 -5.82
CA ASP A 125 -15.64 -9.68 -6.19
C ASP A 125 -15.94 -8.82 -4.95
N GLU A 126 -16.41 -9.42 -3.85
CA GLU A 126 -16.58 -8.73 -2.55
C GLU A 126 -15.26 -8.13 -2.02
N ASP A 127 -14.13 -8.83 -2.22
CA ASP A 127 -12.82 -8.36 -1.80
C ASP A 127 -12.32 -7.23 -2.74
N VAL A 128 -12.67 -7.27 -4.03
CA VAL A 128 -12.42 -6.19 -5.00
C VAL A 128 -13.24 -4.94 -4.65
N ASP A 129 -14.50 -5.10 -4.27
CA ASP A 129 -15.35 -3.99 -3.81
C ASP A 129 -14.77 -3.35 -2.54
N ALA A 130 -14.32 -4.17 -1.58
CA ALA A 130 -13.64 -3.70 -0.39
C ALA A 130 -12.34 -2.95 -0.72
N TYR A 131 -11.59 -3.42 -1.72
CA TYR A 131 -10.41 -2.72 -2.24
C TYR A 131 -10.78 -1.33 -2.77
N GLY A 132 -11.88 -1.23 -3.52
CA GLY A 132 -12.34 0.07 -4.03
C GLY A 132 -12.74 1.04 -2.93
N VAL A 133 -13.38 0.56 -1.86
CA VAL A 133 -13.66 1.36 -0.66
C VAL A 133 -12.37 1.87 -0.03
N LEU A 134 -11.36 1.00 0.11
CA LEU A 134 -10.06 1.36 0.65
C LEU A 134 -9.38 2.46 -0.19
N VAL A 135 -9.29 2.31 -1.51
CA VAL A 135 -8.63 3.29 -2.38
C VAL A 135 -9.36 4.64 -2.37
N ARG A 136 -10.71 4.63 -2.41
CA ARG A 136 -11.49 5.86 -2.24
C ARG A 136 -11.20 6.53 -0.90
N ALA A 137 -11.08 5.77 0.18
CA ALA A 137 -10.74 6.32 1.48
C ALA A 137 -9.38 7.03 1.45
N LEU A 138 -8.34 6.44 0.85
CA LEU A 138 -7.03 7.11 0.71
C LEU A 138 -7.14 8.44 -0.03
N CYS A 139 -7.95 8.48 -1.10
CA CYS A 139 -8.20 9.70 -1.88
C CYS A 139 -8.87 10.81 -1.07
N GLU A 140 -9.73 10.45 -0.11
CA GLU A 140 -10.42 11.38 0.78
C GLU A 140 -9.56 11.80 1.96
N VAL A 141 -8.80 10.88 2.58
CA VAL A 141 -7.99 11.16 3.79
C VAL A 141 -7.04 12.35 3.57
N VAL A 142 -6.31 12.34 2.45
CA VAL A 142 -5.51 13.50 2.00
C VAL A 142 -5.90 13.85 0.57
N PRO A 143 -6.82 14.81 0.34
CA PRO A 143 -7.38 15.11 -0.97
C PRO A 143 -6.36 15.58 -2.03
N LYS A 144 -5.18 16.03 -1.61
CA LYS A 144 -4.09 16.47 -2.51
C LYS A 144 -3.08 15.37 -2.84
N SER A 145 -3.20 14.21 -2.20
CA SER A 145 -2.28 13.10 -2.39
C SER A 145 -2.58 12.33 -3.68
N ASN A 146 -1.54 11.69 -4.19
CA ASN A 146 -1.60 10.70 -5.26
C ASN A 146 -1.63 9.28 -4.69
N VAL A 147 -2.27 8.33 -5.37
CA VAL A 147 -2.34 6.92 -4.95
C VAL A 147 -1.78 6.02 -6.04
N LEU A 148 -0.62 5.40 -5.80
CA LEU A 148 -0.03 4.39 -6.66
C LEU A 148 -0.45 3.00 -6.17
N VAL A 149 -1.27 2.31 -6.96
CA VAL A 149 -1.80 0.98 -6.64
C VAL A 149 -1.03 -0.07 -7.42
N CYS A 150 -0.33 -0.96 -6.72
CA CYS A 150 0.52 -1.98 -7.31
C CYS A 150 -0.24 -3.30 -7.49
N GLY A 151 -0.09 -3.92 -8.65
CA GLY A 151 -0.52 -5.30 -8.88
C GLY A 151 0.26 -6.29 -8.02
N VAL A 152 -0.36 -7.43 -7.74
CA VAL A 152 0.26 -8.51 -6.96
C VAL A 152 1.14 -9.39 -7.84
N PHE A 153 2.23 -9.91 -7.27
CA PHE A 153 3.18 -10.75 -8.01
C PHE A 153 2.69 -12.19 -8.17
N GLU A 154 3.15 -12.83 -9.23
CA GLU A 154 3.01 -14.27 -9.39
C GLU A 154 3.80 -15.01 -8.30
N ARG A 155 3.26 -16.16 -7.88
CA ARG A 155 3.80 -16.97 -6.77
C ARG A 155 4.03 -18.40 -7.25
N LYS A 156 4.84 -19.16 -6.51
CA LYS A 156 5.06 -20.59 -6.78
C LYS A 156 3.90 -21.47 -6.32
N ASP A 157 3.08 -20.99 -5.39
CA ASP A 157 2.01 -21.76 -4.72
C ASP A 157 0.58 -21.41 -5.16
N VAL A 158 0.43 -20.49 -6.12
CA VAL A 158 -0.84 -20.06 -6.72
C VAL A 158 -0.74 -20.15 -8.24
N LEU A 159 -1.82 -20.54 -8.91
CA LEU A 159 -1.88 -20.52 -10.38
C LEU A 159 -1.75 -19.11 -10.92
N ASP A 160 -0.89 -18.93 -11.93
CA ASP A 160 -0.62 -17.63 -12.55
C ASP A 160 -1.86 -17.00 -13.18
N ASP A 161 -2.75 -17.82 -13.74
CA ASP A 161 -4.04 -17.35 -14.26
C ASP A 161 -4.89 -16.69 -13.17
N CYS A 162 -4.85 -17.20 -11.92
CA CYS A 162 -5.58 -16.60 -10.80
C CYS A 162 -4.97 -15.26 -10.35
N VAL A 163 -3.64 -15.14 -10.44
CA VAL A 163 -2.92 -13.88 -10.15
C VAL A 163 -3.25 -12.85 -11.23
N ARG A 164 -3.19 -13.25 -12.50
CA ARG A 164 -3.52 -12.38 -13.65
C ARG A 164 -4.99 -11.95 -13.64
N GLU A 165 -5.91 -12.87 -13.33
CA GLU A 165 -7.33 -12.53 -13.13
C GLU A 165 -7.51 -11.53 -11.99
N THR A 166 -6.82 -11.74 -10.86
CA THR A 166 -6.87 -10.83 -9.71
C THR A 166 -6.39 -9.43 -10.07
N ASN A 167 -5.23 -9.32 -10.71
CA ASN A 167 -4.72 -8.03 -11.20
C ASN A 167 -5.67 -7.38 -12.20
N GLY A 168 -6.28 -8.14 -13.10
CA GLY A 168 -7.30 -7.63 -14.03
C GLY A 168 -8.52 -7.05 -13.32
N LYS A 169 -9.04 -7.72 -12.29
CA LYS A 169 -10.17 -7.23 -11.48
C LYS A 169 -9.81 -5.97 -10.71
N LEU A 170 -8.66 -5.97 -10.03
CA LEU A 170 -8.21 -4.82 -9.25
C LEU A 170 -7.92 -3.60 -10.14
N ARG A 171 -7.20 -3.78 -11.26
CA ARG A 171 -6.97 -2.73 -12.26
C ARG A 171 -8.27 -2.13 -12.76
N GLY A 172 -9.20 -2.97 -13.22
CA GLY A 172 -10.48 -2.50 -13.75
C GLY A 172 -11.28 -1.71 -12.72
N MET A 173 -11.15 -2.03 -11.42
CA MET A 173 -11.72 -1.22 -10.34
C MET A 173 -10.98 0.11 -10.18
N VAL A 174 -9.65 0.09 -10.10
CA VAL A 174 -8.79 1.26 -9.87
C VAL A 174 -8.95 2.32 -10.97
N GLU A 175 -8.97 1.89 -12.24
CA GLU A 175 -9.06 2.79 -13.40
C GLU A 175 -10.36 3.63 -13.41
N ARG A 176 -11.37 3.24 -12.63
CA ARG A 176 -12.63 3.98 -12.49
C ARG A 176 -12.59 5.07 -11.40
N LEU A 177 -11.52 5.16 -10.60
CA LEU A 177 -11.44 6.03 -9.42
C LEU A 177 -10.84 7.42 -9.70
N GLY A 178 -10.45 7.70 -10.95
CA GLY A 178 -10.01 9.02 -11.42
C GLY A 178 -8.49 9.22 -11.43
N ASP A 179 -8.06 10.37 -11.95
CA ASP A 179 -6.68 10.60 -12.43
C ASP A 179 -5.60 10.58 -11.35
N ARG A 180 -5.97 10.78 -10.07
CA ARG A 180 -5.02 10.74 -8.93
C ARG A 180 -4.64 9.32 -8.52
N VAL A 181 -5.39 8.32 -9.00
CA VAL A 181 -5.15 6.92 -8.71
C VAL A 181 -4.54 6.26 -9.94
N ARG A 182 -3.32 5.76 -9.80
CA ARG A 182 -2.60 5.09 -10.89
C ARG A 182 -2.45 3.61 -10.57
N TRP A 183 -2.84 2.76 -11.51
CA TRP A 183 -2.47 1.35 -11.48
C TRP A 183 -1.04 1.16 -11.98
N LEU A 184 -0.25 0.40 -11.23
CA LEU A 184 1.08 -0.06 -11.63
C LEU A 184 1.03 -1.56 -11.87
N GLU A 185 1.26 -1.96 -13.12
CA GLU A 185 1.43 -3.36 -13.45
C GLU A 185 2.62 -3.94 -12.69
N PRO A 186 2.51 -5.19 -12.18
CA PRO A 186 3.65 -5.84 -11.56
C PRO A 186 4.77 -5.97 -12.59
N PRO A 187 6.03 -5.65 -12.26
CA PRO A 187 7.13 -5.87 -13.18
C PRO A 187 7.25 -7.36 -13.49
N ARG A 188 7.84 -7.66 -14.64
CA ARG A 188 8.13 -9.04 -15.00
C ARG A 188 9.17 -9.61 -14.04
N LEU A 189 8.80 -10.66 -13.32
CA LEU A 189 9.65 -11.37 -12.38
C LEU A 189 9.74 -12.84 -12.75
N GLU A 190 10.95 -13.36 -12.87
CA GLU A 190 11.23 -14.80 -12.97
C GLU A 190 11.23 -15.42 -11.56
N LYS A 191 10.35 -16.39 -11.31
CA LYS A 191 10.09 -16.94 -9.98
C LYS A 191 11.32 -17.62 -9.35
N GLU A 192 12.13 -18.26 -10.18
CA GLU A 192 13.33 -18.98 -9.77
C GLU A 192 14.45 -18.02 -9.38
N LEU A 193 14.52 -16.86 -10.05
CA LEU A 193 15.57 -15.87 -9.84
C LEU A 193 15.21 -14.85 -8.76
N HIS A 194 13.94 -14.45 -8.66
CA HIS A 194 13.53 -13.29 -7.87
C HIS A 194 12.77 -13.63 -6.59
N LEU A 195 12.37 -14.88 -6.36
CA LEU A 195 11.69 -15.28 -5.12
C LEU A 195 12.65 -15.99 -4.16
N ASP A 196 12.67 -15.49 -2.93
CA ASP A 196 13.38 -16.08 -1.78
C ASP A 196 12.69 -17.36 -1.30
N ASP A 197 11.35 -17.39 -1.37
CA ASP A 197 10.53 -18.55 -1.05
C ASP A 197 9.44 -18.78 -2.11
N HIS A 198 8.28 -19.32 -1.72
CA HIS A 198 7.16 -19.52 -2.64
C HIS A 198 6.41 -18.24 -3.00
N VAL A 199 6.63 -17.16 -2.25
CA VAL A 199 5.79 -15.96 -2.25
C VAL A 199 6.64 -14.70 -2.34
N HIS A 200 7.64 -14.55 -1.49
CA HIS A 200 8.32 -13.29 -1.25
C HIS A 200 9.52 -13.10 -2.16
N LEU A 201 9.76 -11.85 -2.53
CA LEU A 201 10.93 -11.46 -3.32
C LEU A 201 12.22 -11.63 -2.49
N ASN A 202 13.31 -11.95 -3.18
CA ASN A 202 14.67 -11.76 -2.68
C ASN A 202 15.17 -10.34 -3.00
N GLY A 203 16.41 -10.01 -2.64
CA GLY A 203 16.98 -8.67 -2.87
C GLY A 203 16.92 -8.24 -4.34
N VAL A 204 17.26 -9.12 -5.28
CA VAL A 204 17.23 -8.83 -6.72
C VAL A 204 15.80 -8.55 -7.20
N GLY A 205 14.81 -9.31 -6.71
CA GLY A 205 13.40 -9.04 -7.00
C GLY A 205 12.95 -7.67 -6.48
N TYR A 206 13.39 -7.29 -5.28
CA TYR A 206 13.11 -5.98 -4.70
C TYR A 206 13.76 -4.84 -5.49
N GLU A 207 14.97 -5.03 -6.04
CA GLU A 207 15.63 -4.03 -6.90
C GLU A 207 14.85 -3.78 -8.19
N VAL A 208 14.33 -4.83 -8.82
CA VAL A 208 13.47 -4.71 -10.02
C VAL A 208 12.18 -3.95 -9.68
N TRP A 209 11.56 -4.26 -8.55
CA TRP A 209 10.33 -3.57 -8.13
C TRP A 209 10.58 -2.11 -7.72
N ASP A 210 11.69 -1.83 -7.02
CA ASP A 210 12.08 -0.48 -6.64
C ASP A 210 12.22 0.44 -7.85
N GLY A 211 12.88 -0.03 -8.92
CA GLY A 211 13.05 0.76 -10.14
C GLY A 211 11.73 1.27 -10.72
N VAL A 212 10.74 0.39 -10.87
CA VAL A 212 9.43 0.76 -11.43
C VAL A 212 8.59 1.62 -10.47
N LEU A 213 8.70 1.39 -9.15
CA LEU A 213 8.03 2.20 -8.14
C LEU A 213 8.53 3.65 -8.17
N VAL A 214 9.85 3.80 -8.10
CA VAL A 214 10.50 5.12 -8.02
C VAL A 214 10.24 5.94 -9.28
N GLU A 215 10.33 5.32 -10.46
CA GLU A 215 10.01 5.98 -11.73
C GLU A 215 8.58 6.53 -11.72
N ASN A 216 7.61 5.70 -11.33
CA ASN A 216 6.20 6.10 -11.31
C ASN A 216 5.91 7.17 -10.24
N ILE A 217 6.51 7.07 -9.06
CA ILE A 217 6.32 8.08 -8.00
C ILE A 217 6.87 9.43 -8.46
N ARG A 218 8.06 9.47 -9.06
CA ARG A 218 8.64 10.71 -9.59
C ARG A 218 7.74 11.34 -10.64
N GLU A 219 7.25 10.54 -11.59
CA GLU A 219 6.36 11.02 -12.63
C GLU A 219 5.05 11.59 -12.05
N MET A 220 4.42 10.87 -11.10
CA MET A 220 3.19 11.32 -10.43
C MET A 220 3.39 12.61 -9.63
N LEU A 221 4.59 12.83 -9.08
CA LEU A 221 4.94 14.03 -8.33
C LEU A 221 5.48 15.16 -9.23
N GLY A 222 5.45 14.98 -10.55
CA GLY A 222 5.88 16.00 -11.52
C GLY A 222 7.40 16.20 -11.59
N GLN A 223 8.18 15.28 -11.03
CA GLN A 223 9.64 15.28 -11.09
C GLN A 223 10.08 14.59 -12.39
N LYS A 224 10.14 15.34 -13.49
CA LYS A 224 10.74 14.85 -14.74
C LYS A 224 12.26 14.79 -14.60
N GLU A 225 12.86 13.70 -15.07
CA GLU A 225 14.31 13.38 -15.06
C GLU A 225 15.25 14.56 -14.83
N VAL A 226 15.74 14.72 -13.60
CA VAL A 226 17.10 15.23 -13.37
C VAL A 226 17.99 14.01 -13.27
N LEU A 227 18.35 13.45 -14.42
CA LEU A 227 19.46 12.52 -14.51
C LEU A 227 20.74 13.29 -14.15
N LYS A 228 21.47 12.75 -13.15
CA LYS A 228 22.78 13.18 -12.60
C LYS A 228 22.70 14.15 -11.43
N ASP A 229 22.42 13.63 -10.24
CA ASP A 229 23.35 13.64 -9.10
C ASP A 229 22.64 13.07 -7.86
N ASN A 230 23.42 12.59 -6.89
CA ASN A 230 23.05 11.82 -5.69
C ASN A 230 22.11 12.53 -4.69
N ASP A 231 21.05 13.20 -5.13
CA ASP A 231 20.18 13.98 -4.26
C ASP A 231 18.69 13.82 -4.62
N LEU A 232 18.26 12.55 -4.64
CA LEU A 232 16.98 12.06 -5.16
C LEU A 232 15.73 12.54 -4.41
N TRP A 233 15.88 13.31 -3.33
CA TRP A 233 14.78 13.56 -2.38
C TRP A 233 14.57 15.01 -1.95
N LYS A 234 15.36 15.96 -2.47
CA LYS A 234 15.29 17.37 -2.06
C LYS A 234 13.90 18.01 -2.20
N ASP A 235 13.09 17.53 -3.13
CA ASP A 235 11.75 18.06 -3.39
C ASP A 235 10.65 17.45 -2.50
N LEU A 236 10.98 16.41 -1.72
CA LEU A 236 10.06 15.84 -0.74
C LEU A 236 10.14 16.53 0.62
N ASP A 237 11.26 17.15 0.96
CA ASP A 237 11.52 17.77 2.26
C ASP A 237 11.18 19.28 2.33
N GLY A 238 10.64 19.85 1.23
CA GLY A 238 10.16 21.23 1.12
C GLY A 238 8.65 21.39 1.22
#